data_AF-A0A7J9KAL0-F1
#
_entry.id   AF-A0A7J9KAL0-F1
#
_cell.length_a   1.000
_cell.length_b   1.000
_cell.length_c   1.000
_cell.angle_alpha   90.00
_cell.angle_beta   90.00
_cell.angle_gamma   90.00
#
_symmetry.space_group_name_H-M   'P 1'
#
loop_
_entity.id
_entity.type
_entity.pdbx_description
1 polymer ?
#
loop_
_entity_poly.entity_id
_entity_poly.type
_entity_poly.pdbx_seq_one_letter_code
_entity_poly.pdbx_strand_id
1 'polypeptide(L)'
;MKGTVVVGRYAIPGWVNEGFVEYIKSGQKQGDMLLVVPEGAYAVRLGNEASIKQEIKVVKGMYYSITFSAARTCAQEERLNVTVAPDSGVMPIQTVYSSSGWDNYAWAFKTQSDAVMLIIHNPGVEEDPACGPLIDAVAIKALYPPRPINKNIMKNGGFEEGPYIFPNTPWGVLIPPNIEDDNSPLPAWVVESLKAVKYIDSAHYFVPQGRRAVELVGGKESAIAQITRTIVGKTYRLSFSVGDANNSCAGSLVVEAFAGKATLKVPYESKGTGGFKRAALRFVAVSNRTRIMFLSTFYTMRSDDFSSLCGPVVDDVKLLSIRNP
;
A
#
# COMPACT_ATOMS: atom_id res chain seq x y z
N MET A 1 -13.62 15.92 -27.02
CA MET A 1 -12.15 15.94 -26.92
C MET A 1 -11.60 16.78 -28.08
N LYS A 2 -10.41 17.37 -27.94
CA LYS A 2 -9.66 18.01 -29.03
C LYS A 2 -8.27 17.39 -29.05
N GLY A 3 -8.05 16.41 -29.94
CA GLY A 3 -6.90 15.52 -29.82
C GLY A 3 -6.97 14.69 -28.53
N THR A 4 -5.89 14.64 -27.77
CA THR A 4 -5.78 13.98 -26.46
C THR A 4 -6.45 14.79 -25.34
N VAL A 5 -6.66 16.09 -25.54
CA VAL A 5 -7.17 16.99 -24.50
C VAL A 5 -8.67 16.80 -24.28
N VAL A 6 -9.05 16.64 -23.01
CA VAL A 6 -10.42 16.45 -22.52
C VAL A 6 -11.08 17.82 -22.32
N VAL A 7 -11.79 18.28 -23.35
CA VAL A 7 -12.41 19.63 -23.37
C VAL A 7 -13.76 19.70 -22.64
N GLY A 8 -14.53 18.62 -22.65
CA GLY A 8 -15.84 18.60 -22.00
C GLY A 8 -15.71 18.16 -20.54
N ARG A 9 -16.44 18.80 -19.63
CA ARG A 9 -16.45 18.49 -18.19
C ARG A 9 -16.85 17.04 -17.84
N TYR A 10 -17.58 16.38 -18.74
CA TYR A 10 -18.09 15.01 -18.58
C TYR A 10 -17.61 14.11 -19.72
N ALA A 11 -16.48 14.43 -20.34
CA ALA A 11 -16.00 13.72 -21.52
C ALA A 11 -15.32 12.37 -21.16
N ILE A 12 -14.95 12.16 -19.89
CA ILE A 12 -14.53 10.87 -19.37
C ILE A 12 -15.78 10.19 -18.78
N PRO A 13 -16.20 9.01 -19.28
CA PRO A 13 -17.41 8.35 -18.81
C PRO A 13 -17.40 8.10 -17.29
N GLY A 14 -18.43 8.59 -16.59
CA GLY A 14 -18.56 8.41 -15.14
C GLY A 14 -17.66 9.31 -14.29
N TRP A 15 -16.89 10.21 -14.90
CA TRP A 15 -16.01 11.15 -14.21
C TRP A 15 -16.33 12.60 -14.60
N VAL A 16 -16.10 13.51 -13.66
CA VAL A 16 -16.13 14.94 -13.86
C VAL A 16 -14.69 15.43 -13.87
N ASN A 17 -14.24 16.01 -14.97
CA ASN A 17 -12.90 16.57 -15.09
C ASN A 17 -12.87 18.09 -14.84
N GLU A 18 -11.80 18.55 -14.22
CA GLU A 18 -11.52 19.96 -13.93
C GLU A 18 -10.04 20.25 -14.21
N GLY A 19 -9.74 21.41 -14.79
CA GLY A 19 -8.39 21.78 -15.22
C GLY A 19 -7.95 21.07 -16.50
N PHE A 20 -6.62 21.00 -16.69
CA PHE A 20 -6.03 20.39 -17.89
C PHE A 20 -5.95 18.86 -17.72
N VAL A 21 -6.81 18.15 -18.46
CA VAL A 21 -6.88 16.68 -18.41
C VAL A 21 -6.67 16.13 -19.81
N GLU A 22 -5.83 15.11 -19.93
CA GLU A 22 -5.59 14.40 -21.20
C GLU A 22 -5.95 12.93 -21.11
N TYR A 23 -6.51 12.42 -22.20
CA TYR A 23 -6.76 11.00 -22.41
C TYR A 23 -5.60 10.41 -23.19
N ILE A 24 -4.78 9.61 -22.52
CA ILE A 24 -3.57 9.01 -23.08
C ILE A 24 -3.89 7.61 -23.56
N LYS A 25 -3.58 7.32 -24.83
CA LYS A 25 -3.72 5.98 -25.38
C LYS A 25 -2.46 5.16 -25.13
N SER A 26 -2.61 3.88 -24.82
CA SER A 26 -1.48 2.96 -24.70
C SER A 26 -0.64 2.93 -25.99
N GLY A 27 0.68 3.03 -25.85
CA GLY A 27 1.63 3.14 -26.95
C GLY A 27 1.80 4.56 -27.51
N GLN A 28 1.20 5.58 -26.88
CA GLN A 28 1.46 6.97 -27.22
C GLN A 28 2.87 7.38 -26.75
N LYS A 29 3.57 8.18 -27.56
CA LYS A 29 4.87 8.73 -27.19
C LYS A 29 4.75 10.07 -26.47
N GLN A 30 5.54 10.27 -25.44
CA GLN A 30 5.84 11.56 -24.82
C GLN A 30 7.34 11.82 -25.00
N GLY A 31 7.68 12.65 -25.99
CA GLY A 31 9.07 12.72 -26.48
C GLY A 31 9.54 11.37 -27.00
N ASP A 32 10.68 10.88 -26.50
CA ASP A 32 11.22 9.55 -26.84
C ASP A 32 10.64 8.42 -25.97
N MET A 33 9.86 8.73 -24.93
CA MET A 33 9.29 7.72 -24.03
C MET A 33 7.98 7.16 -24.57
N LEU A 34 7.83 5.83 -24.52
CA LEU A 34 6.59 5.14 -24.86
C LEU A 34 5.76 4.91 -23.58
N LEU A 35 4.53 5.41 -23.54
CA LEU A 35 3.63 5.22 -22.42
C LEU A 35 2.85 3.91 -22.60
N VAL A 36 3.22 2.88 -21.84
CA VAL A 36 2.50 1.60 -21.79
C VAL A 36 1.53 1.67 -20.63
N VAL A 37 0.23 1.61 -20.92
CA VAL A 37 -0.83 1.62 -19.90
C VAL A 37 -0.97 0.21 -19.31
N PRO A 38 -0.95 0.04 -17.97
CA PRO A 38 -0.92 -1.27 -17.33
C PRO A 38 -2.23 -2.04 -17.48
N GLU A 39 -3.38 -1.35 -17.48
CA GLU A 39 -4.69 -1.99 -17.65
C GLU A 39 -5.47 -1.35 -18.82
N GLY A 40 -5.93 -2.19 -19.74
CA GLY A 40 -6.74 -1.72 -20.87
C GLY A 40 -5.97 -0.87 -21.88
N ALA A 41 -6.62 0.17 -22.40
CA ALA A 41 -6.14 0.92 -23.57
C ALA A 41 -5.84 2.39 -23.31
N TYR A 42 -6.24 2.93 -22.15
CA TYR A 42 -6.22 4.35 -21.89
C TYR A 42 -5.93 4.69 -20.43
N ALA A 43 -5.17 5.76 -20.21
CA ALA A 43 -4.96 6.38 -18.92
C ALA A 43 -5.33 7.87 -18.99
N VAL A 44 -5.45 8.51 -17.84
CA VAL A 44 -5.71 9.95 -17.74
C VAL A 44 -4.48 10.66 -17.20
N ARG A 45 -4.01 11.71 -17.89
CA ARG A 45 -3.00 12.64 -17.33
C ARG A 45 -3.70 13.80 -16.65
N LEU A 46 -3.25 14.15 -15.45
CA LEU A 46 -3.63 15.38 -14.77
C LEU A 46 -2.50 16.39 -14.90
N GLY A 47 -2.73 17.49 -15.61
CA GLY A 47 -1.82 18.63 -15.63
C GLY A 47 -1.86 19.43 -14.32
N ASN A 48 -1.32 20.65 -14.34
CA ASN A 48 -1.28 21.52 -13.17
C ASN A 48 -2.68 21.77 -12.59
N GLU A 49 -2.84 21.57 -11.28
CA GLU A 49 -4.11 21.75 -10.54
C GLU A 49 -5.32 20.99 -11.10
N ALA A 50 -5.09 20.01 -11.97
CA ALA A 50 -6.16 19.26 -12.60
C ALA A 50 -6.70 18.16 -11.68
N SER A 51 -7.98 17.82 -11.84
CA SER A 51 -8.61 16.75 -11.08
C SER A 51 -9.66 15.98 -11.87
N ILE A 52 -9.89 14.74 -11.44
CA ILE A 52 -11.03 13.92 -11.84
C ILE A 52 -11.84 13.57 -10.60
N LYS A 53 -13.17 13.63 -10.73
CA LYS A 53 -14.11 13.41 -9.63
C LYS A 53 -15.19 12.40 -10.02
N GLN A 54 -15.56 11.52 -9.11
CA GLN A 54 -16.62 10.53 -9.34
C GLN A 54 -17.50 10.38 -8.11
N GLU A 55 -18.82 10.38 -8.32
CA GLU A 55 -19.79 10.08 -7.28
C GLU A 55 -19.92 8.57 -7.13
N ILE A 56 -19.74 8.08 -5.90
CA ILE A 56 -19.74 6.65 -5.61
C ILE A 56 -20.79 6.36 -4.55
N LYS A 57 -21.68 5.40 -4.85
CA LYS A 57 -22.63 4.86 -3.89
C LYS A 57 -21.90 3.96 -2.89
N VAL A 58 -22.10 4.21 -1.61
CA VAL A 58 -21.42 3.53 -0.51
C VAL A 58 -22.40 3.28 0.64
N VAL A 59 -21.96 2.53 1.65
CA VAL A 59 -22.79 2.28 2.86
C VAL A 59 -22.25 3.12 4.01
N LYS A 60 -23.06 4.05 4.51
CA LYS A 60 -22.71 4.92 5.64
C LYS A 60 -22.11 4.12 6.82
N GLY A 61 -20.98 4.58 7.32
CA GLY A 61 -20.27 4.01 8.47
C GLY A 61 -19.32 2.85 8.12
N MET A 62 -19.31 2.38 6.88
CA MET A 62 -18.37 1.36 6.41
C MET A 62 -17.02 1.98 6.03
N TYR A 63 -15.99 1.15 6.11
CA TYR A 63 -14.64 1.45 5.65
C TYR A 63 -14.50 1.01 4.20
N TYR A 64 -13.79 1.80 3.40
CA TYR A 64 -13.46 1.47 2.02
C TYR A 64 -12.00 1.77 1.76
N SER A 65 -11.40 1.04 0.82
CA SER A 65 -10.14 1.43 0.18
C SER A 65 -10.37 1.82 -1.27
N ILE A 66 -9.69 2.87 -1.71
CA ILE A 66 -9.45 3.16 -3.11
C ILE A 66 -8.11 2.53 -3.48
N THR A 67 -8.05 1.87 -4.62
CA THR A 67 -6.81 1.41 -5.24
C THR A 67 -6.75 1.95 -6.65
N PHE A 68 -5.62 2.51 -7.05
CA PHE A 68 -5.42 3.01 -8.41
C PHE A 68 -3.99 2.85 -8.87
N SER A 69 -3.79 2.71 -10.17
CA SER A 69 -2.47 2.71 -10.79
C SER A 69 -2.05 4.15 -11.10
N ALA A 70 -0.80 4.48 -10.80
CA ALA A 70 -0.24 5.77 -11.15
C ALA A 70 1.18 5.63 -11.69
N ALA A 71 1.52 6.52 -12.61
CA ALA A 71 2.86 6.65 -13.15
C ALA A 71 3.33 8.09 -13.11
N ARG A 72 4.61 8.23 -12.78
CA ARG A 72 5.33 9.50 -12.87
C ARG A 72 5.68 9.79 -14.32
N THR A 73 5.56 11.04 -14.78
CA THR A 73 5.93 11.38 -16.16
C THR A 73 7.04 12.42 -16.30
N CYS A 74 6.93 13.58 -15.66
CA CYS A 74 7.82 14.71 -15.96
C CYS A 74 8.25 15.52 -14.76
N ALA A 75 7.44 15.65 -13.71
CA ALA A 75 7.86 16.40 -12.52
C ALA A 75 8.88 15.57 -11.72
N GLN A 76 9.76 16.22 -10.95
CA GLN A 76 10.72 15.51 -10.09
C GLN A 76 10.05 14.85 -8.88
N GLU A 77 9.10 15.56 -8.28
CA GLU A 77 8.33 15.11 -7.13
C GLU A 77 6.84 15.15 -7.48
N GLU A 78 6.30 14.04 -7.97
CA GLU A 78 4.86 13.94 -8.24
C GLU A 78 4.12 13.45 -7.00
N ARG A 79 3.02 14.14 -6.66
CA ARG A 79 2.12 13.78 -5.57
C ARG A 79 0.69 13.86 -6.06
N LEU A 80 -0.16 12.98 -5.55
CA LEU A 80 -1.60 13.03 -5.80
C LEU A 80 -2.35 13.18 -4.48
N ASN A 81 -3.33 14.07 -4.46
CA ASN A 81 -4.30 14.16 -3.39
C ASN A 81 -5.50 13.28 -3.73
N VAL A 82 -5.83 12.36 -2.82
CA VAL A 82 -7.02 11.51 -2.93
C VAL A 82 -7.96 11.90 -1.81
N THR A 83 -9.10 12.48 -2.16
CA THR A 83 -10.03 13.07 -1.20
C THR A 83 -11.38 12.39 -1.28
N VAL A 84 -11.90 12.00 -0.11
CA VAL A 84 -13.31 11.69 0.13
C VAL A 84 -13.70 12.43 1.40
N ALA A 85 -14.38 13.57 1.22
CA ALA A 85 -14.64 14.49 2.32
C ALA A 85 -15.27 13.79 3.55
N PRO A 86 -14.79 14.07 4.77
CA PRO A 86 -13.77 15.08 5.11
C PRO A 86 -12.32 14.59 4.99
N ASP A 87 -12.09 13.31 4.69
CA ASP A 87 -10.77 12.69 4.71
C ASP A 87 -10.01 12.98 3.40
N SER A 88 -8.69 13.14 3.49
CA SER A 88 -7.80 13.29 2.33
C SER A 88 -6.46 12.66 2.60
N GLY A 89 -5.95 11.89 1.64
CA GLY A 89 -4.61 11.30 1.68
C GLY A 89 -3.70 11.87 0.60
N VAL A 90 -2.39 11.90 0.88
CA VAL A 90 -1.36 12.32 -0.08
C VAL A 90 -0.56 11.10 -0.53
N MET A 91 -0.55 10.85 -1.84
CA MET A 91 0.09 9.71 -2.46
C MET A 91 1.39 10.19 -3.14
N PRO A 92 2.58 9.91 -2.56
CA PRO A 92 3.84 10.26 -3.21
C PRO A 92 4.10 9.27 -4.36
N ILE A 93 4.06 9.77 -5.59
CA ILE A 93 4.30 8.95 -6.78
C ILE A 93 5.81 8.87 -7.00
N GLN A 94 6.38 7.71 -6.70
CA GLN A 94 7.83 7.51 -6.63
C GLN A 94 8.23 6.34 -7.53
N THR A 95 9.29 6.52 -8.30
CA THR A 95 9.81 5.52 -9.25
C THR A 95 10.78 4.52 -8.59
N VAL A 96 10.69 4.34 -7.27
CA VAL A 96 11.64 3.52 -6.50
C VAL A 96 11.12 2.12 -6.21
N TYR A 97 9.85 1.82 -6.46
CA TYR A 97 9.22 0.54 -6.09
C TYR A 97 9.04 -0.41 -7.28
N SER A 98 9.22 0.12 -8.49
CA SER A 98 8.95 -0.53 -9.77
C SER A 98 9.80 0.07 -10.89
N SER A 99 10.30 -0.80 -11.76
CA SER A 99 11.05 -0.42 -12.96
C SER A 99 10.18 -0.21 -14.21
N SER A 100 8.85 -0.39 -14.15
CA SER A 100 7.97 -0.10 -15.31
C SER A 100 7.51 1.34 -15.41
N GLY A 101 7.75 2.12 -14.37
CA GLY A 101 7.17 3.45 -14.24
C GLY A 101 5.75 3.47 -13.68
N TRP A 102 5.12 2.30 -13.45
CA TRP A 102 3.80 2.21 -12.80
C TRP A 102 3.87 1.50 -11.46
N ASP A 103 3.06 2.02 -10.53
CA ASP A 103 2.79 1.42 -9.24
C ASP A 103 1.29 1.51 -8.91
N ASN A 104 0.80 0.57 -8.11
CA ASN A 104 -0.55 0.64 -7.55
C ASN A 104 -0.49 1.27 -6.16
N TYR A 105 -1.35 2.23 -5.88
CA TYR A 105 -1.45 2.89 -4.58
C TYR A 105 -2.79 2.58 -3.95
N ALA A 106 -2.82 2.48 -2.62
CA ALA A 106 -4.06 2.39 -1.87
C ALA A 106 -4.17 3.42 -0.76
N TRP A 107 -5.38 3.94 -0.61
CA TRP A 107 -5.80 4.83 0.46
C TRP A 107 -7.15 4.39 0.99
N ALA A 108 -7.45 4.65 2.27
CA ALA A 108 -8.67 4.21 2.90
C ALA A 108 -9.36 5.34 3.64
N PHE A 109 -10.68 5.24 3.74
CA PHE A 109 -11.52 6.23 4.40
C PHE A 109 -12.72 5.56 5.06
N LYS A 110 -13.36 6.31 5.96
CA LYS A 110 -14.63 5.89 6.58
C LYS A 110 -15.76 6.77 6.08
N THR A 111 -16.80 6.13 5.57
CA THR A 111 -17.94 6.84 4.98
C THR A 111 -18.84 7.49 6.04
N GLN A 112 -19.23 8.75 5.78
CA GLN A 112 -20.15 9.53 6.63
C GLN A 112 -21.58 9.59 6.05
N SER A 113 -21.74 9.19 4.78
CA SER A 113 -22.97 9.21 3.97
C SER A 113 -23.09 7.94 3.12
N ASP A 114 -24.21 7.79 2.44
CA ASP A 114 -24.53 6.71 1.48
C ASP A 114 -24.07 7.00 0.04
N ALA A 115 -23.60 8.22 -0.21
CA ALA A 115 -22.89 8.60 -1.42
C ALA A 115 -21.71 9.51 -1.05
N VAL A 116 -20.58 9.33 -1.73
CA VAL A 116 -19.37 10.14 -1.52
C VAL A 116 -18.82 10.62 -2.84
N MET A 117 -18.14 11.76 -2.81
CA MET A 117 -17.38 12.28 -3.94
C MET A 117 -15.91 11.88 -3.78
N LEU A 118 -15.43 10.98 -4.65
CA LEU A 118 -14.01 10.70 -4.79
C LEU A 118 -13.39 11.78 -5.69
N ILE A 119 -12.28 12.37 -5.25
CA ILE A 119 -11.50 13.32 -6.01
C ILE A 119 -10.06 12.81 -6.07
N ILE A 120 -9.49 12.71 -7.27
CA ILE A 120 -8.06 12.55 -7.47
C ILE A 120 -7.55 13.82 -8.12
N HIS A 121 -6.64 14.51 -7.43
CA HIS A 121 -6.18 15.85 -7.78
C HIS A 121 -4.65 15.89 -7.82
N ASN A 122 -4.11 16.52 -8.86
CA ASN A 122 -2.71 16.88 -8.96
C ASN A 122 -2.51 18.31 -8.43
N PRO A 123 -1.97 18.52 -7.22
CA PRO A 123 -1.65 19.84 -6.68
C PRO A 123 -0.32 20.41 -7.22
N GLY A 124 0.34 19.71 -8.15
CA GLY A 124 1.61 20.11 -8.72
C GLY A 124 1.46 21.34 -9.62
N VAL A 125 2.50 22.17 -9.64
CA VAL A 125 2.62 23.32 -10.53
C VAL A 125 3.99 23.27 -11.20
N GLU A 126 4.00 22.83 -12.45
CA GLU A 126 5.19 22.74 -13.30
C GLU A 126 5.20 23.83 -14.38
N GLU A 127 6.36 24.07 -14.99
CA GLU A 127 6.48 25.05 -16.09
C GLU A 127 5.59 24.70 -17.29
N ASP A 128 5.50 23.41 -17.63
CA ASP A 128 4.55 22.89 -18.61
C ASP A 128 3.21 22.58 -17.91
N PRO A 129 2.11 23.28 -18.21
CA PRO A 129 0.81 23.03 -17.60
C PRO A 129 0.24 21.64 -17.89
N ALA A 130 0.72 20.96 -18.93
CA ALA A 130 0.34 19.59 -19.26
C ALA A 130 1.11 18.54 -18.45
N CYS A 131 2.14 18.95 -17.70
CA CYS A 131 2.96 18.03 -16.92
C CYS A 131 2.23 17.53 -15.67
N GLY A 132 2.30 16.22 -15.44
CA GLY A 132 1.80 15.61 -14.22
C GLY A 132 1.53 14.10 -14.33
N PRO A 133 1.00 13.49 -13.26
CA PRO A 133 0.88 12.06 -13.13
C PRO A 133 -0.15 11.48 -14.09
N LEU A 134 0.11 10.25 -14.52
CA LEU A 134 -0.88 9.39 -15.16
C LEU A 134 -1.63 8.59 -14.11
N ILE A 135 -2.93 8.44 -14.33
CA ILE A 135 -3.82 7.63 -13.50
C ILE A 135 -4.51 6.62 -14.39
N ASP A 136 -4.53 5.38 -13.93
CA ASP A 136 -5.24 4.28 -14.57
C ASP A 136 -5.89 3.38 -13.51
N ALA A 137 -6.82 2.54 -13.94
CA ALA A 137 -7.44 1.46 -13.16
C ALA A 137 -7.83 1.88 -11.74
N VAL A 138 -8.94 2.62 -11.57
CA VAL A 138 -9.44 2.98 -10.23
C VAL A 138 -10.43 1.93 -9.75
N ALA A 139 -10.19 1.37 -8.57
CA ALA A 139 -11.06 0.41 -7.89
C ALA A 139 -11.43 0.90 -6.49
N ILE A 140 -12.63 0.53 -6.04
CA ILE A 140 -13.08 0.71 -4.66
C ILE A 140 -13.45 -0.65 -4.07
N LYS A 141 -13.01 -0.91 -2.83
CA LYS A 141 -13.32 -2.14 -2.10
C LYS A 141 -13.82 -1.82 -0.71
N ALA A 142 -14.95 -2.39 -0.32
CA ALA A 142 -15.40 -2.36 1.07
C ALA A 142 -14.43 -3.18 1.94
N LEU A 143 -13.98 -2.57 3.03
CA LEU A 143 -13.13 -3.22 4.02
C LEU A 143 -13.97 -3.73 5.19
N TYR A 144 -13.67 -4.94 5.65
CA TYR A 144 -14.31 -5.57 6.79
C TYR A 144 -13.31 -5.78 7.92
N PRO A 145 -13.03 -4.75 8.76
CA PRO A 145 -12.06 -4.85 9.83
C PRO A 145 -12.30 -6.08 10.73
N PRO A 146 -11.32 -6.97 10.90
CA PRO A 146 -11.53 -8.21 11.64
C PRO A 146 -11.94 -7.94 13.09
N ARG A 147 -13.00 -8.63 13.52
CA ARG A 147 -13.43 -8.59 14.92
C ARG A 147 -12.44 -9.38 15.79
N PRO A 148 -12.24 -9.00 17.07
CA PRO A 148 -11.45 -9.79 18.00
C PRO A 148 -11.98 -11.23 18.06
N ILE A 149 -11.08 -12.21 17.99
CA ILE A 149 -11.41 -13.63 18.15
C ILE A 149 -10.62 -14.22 19.32
N ASN A 150 -11.17 -15.22 20.00
CA ASN A 150 -10.52 -15.85 21.15
C ASN A 150 -9.27 -16.69 20.79
N LYS A 151 -8.96 -16.83 19.49
CA LYS A 151 -7.83 -17.63 18.98
C LYS A 151 -6.55 -16.82 18.76
N ASN A 152 -6.65 -15.51 18.55
CA ASN A 152 -5.50 -14.65 18.28
C ASN A 152 -5.82 -13.22 18.76
N ILE A 153 -4.93 -12.63 19.55
CA ILE A 153 -5.10 -11.25 20.01
C ILE A 153 -4.86 -10.26 18.86
N MET A 154 -4.00 -10.62 17.91
CA MET A 154 -3.79 -9.82 16.69
C MET A 154 -5.04 -9.86 15.82
N LYS A 155 -5.45 -8.70 15.33
CA LYS A 155 -6.43 -8.59 14.24
C LYS A 155 -5.70 -8.59 12.92
N ASN A 156 -6.31 -9.22 11.91
CA ASN A 156 -5.76 -9.27 10.56
C ASN A 156 -4.29 -9.74 10.51
N GLY A 157 -3.92 -10.71 11.36
CA GLY A 157 -2.51 -11.13 11.51
C GLY A 157 -1.94 -11.86 10.30
N GLY A 158 -2.79 -12.43 9.44
CA GLY A 158 -2.41 -12.98 8.14
C GLY A 158 -2.75 -12.07 6.96
N PHE A 159 -3.10 -10.79 7.22
CA PHE A 159 -3.34 -9.79 6.18
C PHE A 159 -4.40 -10.11 5.11
N GLU A 160 -5.27 -11.10 5.36
CA GLU A 160 -6.29 -11.56 4.41
C GLU A 160 -7.35 -10.49 4.07
N GLU A 161 -7.51 -9.48 4.91
CA GLU A 161 -8.31 -8.29 4.62
C GLU A 161 -7.39 -7.11 4.28
N GLY A 162 -7.63 -6.45 3.14
CA GLY A 162 -6.79 -5.36 2.64
C GLY A 162 -7.32 -4.78 1.33
N PRO A 163 -6.55 -3.92 0.64
CA PRO A 163 -7.01 -3.26 -0.58
C PRO A 163 -7.27 -4.23 -1.74
N TYR A 164 -7.89 -3.72 -2.81
CA TYR A 164 -8.07 -4.48 -4.03
C TYR A 164 -6.72 -4.67 -4.74
N ILE A 165 -6.47 -5.84 -5.32
CA ILE A 165 -5.29 -6.10 -6.16
C ILE A 165 -5.80 -6.39 -7.56
N PHE A 166 -5.32 -5.64 -8.55
CA PHE A 166 -5.70 -5.88 -9.95
C PHE A 166 -5.08 -7.20 -10.43
N PRO A 167 -5.89 -8.13 -10.98
CA PRO A 167 -5.41 -9.45 -11.37
C PRO A 167 -4.35 -9.47 -12.48
N ASN A 168 -4.22 -8.43 -13.30
CA ASN A 168 -3.24 -8.40 -14.38
C ASN A 168 -2.01 -7.53 -14.06
N THR A 169 -1.90 -7.01 -12.83
CA THR A 169 -0.79 -6.14 -12.42
C THR A 169 0.11 -6.86 -11.40
N PRO A 170 1.33 -7.30 -11.79
CA PRO A 170 2.19 -8.12 -10.92
C PRO A 170 2.98 -7.32 -9.86
N TRP A 171 2.63 -6.08 -9.52
CA TRP A 171 3.45 -5.14 -8.70
C TRP A 171 3.00 -5.04 -7.24
N GLY A 172 1.93 -5.76 -6.87
CA GLY A 172 1.28 -5.61 -5.56
C GLY A 172 0.59 -4.25 -5.44
N VAL A 173 0.36 -3.81 -4.20
CA VAL A 173 -0.26 -2.51 -3.90
C VAL A 173 0.53 -1.81 -2.81
N LEU A 174 1.05 -0.63 -3.11
CA LEU A 174 1.74 0.24 -2.17
C LEU A 174 0.74 0.91 -1.24
N ILE A 175 1.07 0.86 0.04
CA ILE A 175 0.32 1.50 1.11
C ILE A 175 1.27 2.52 1.72
N PRO A 176 1.07 3.83 1.42
CA PRO A 176 1.99 4.86 1.83
C PRO A 176 1.97 5.07 3.35
N PRO A 177 2.97 5.82 3.86
CA PRO A 177 3.00 6.28 5.25
C PRO A 177 1.68 6.85 5.72
N ASN A 178 1.24 6.40 6.89
CA ASN A 178 0.10 6.99 7.57
C ASN A 178 0.59 8.07 8.55
N ILE A 179 0.92 9.26 8.03
CA ILE A 179 1.38 10.40 8.83
C ILE A 179 0.17 11.27 9.28
N GLU A 180 -0.89 11.33 8.48
CA GLU A 180 -2.07 12.19 8.72
C GLU A 180 -3.42 11.47 8.48
N ASP A 181 -3.43 10.16 8.18
CA ASP A 181 -4.65 9.42 7.81
C ASP A 181 -5.30 8.69 9.01
N ASP A 182 -6.56 8.98 9.31
CA ASP A 182 -7.30 8.27 10.38
C ASP A 182 -7.56 6.78 10.05
N ASN A 183 -7.41 6.39 8.78
CA ASN A 183 -7.83 5.10 8.26
C ASN A 183 -6.71 4.44 7.44
N SER A 184 -6.49 3.15 7.68
CA SER A 184 -5.47 2.37 6.97
C SER A 184 -6.11 1.38 5.99
N PRO A 185 -5.60 1.25 4.75
CA PRO A 185 -6.01 0.19 3.83
C PRO A 185 -5.68 -1.22 4.33
N LEU A 186 -4.84 -1.36 5.36
CA LEU A 186 -4.63 -2.60 6.10
C LEU A 186 -5.43 -2.56 7.41
N PRO A 187 -6.62 -3.16 7.50
CA PRO A 187 -7.44 -3.04 8.70
C PRO A 187 -6.70 -3.53 9.96
N ALA A 188 -6.78 -2.70 11.00
CA ALA A 188 -6.11 -2.86 12.30
C ALA A 188 -4.58 -2.69 12.29
N TRP A 189 -3.96 -2.41 11.15
CA TRP A 189 -2.54 -2.11 11.03
C TRP A 189 -2.33 -0.69 10.56
N VAL A 190 -1.25 -0.06 11.02
CA VAL A 190 -0.82 1.28 10.58
C VAL A 190 0.57 1.20 10.00
N VAL A 191 0.83 1.97 8.94
CA VAL A 191 2.15 2.13 8.34
C VAL A 191 2.82 3.33 9.01
N GLU A 192 3.68 3.08 10.01
CA GLU A 192 4.25 4.11 10.89
C GLU A 192 5.68 4.49 10.47
N SER A 193 5.90 4.74 9.19
CA SER A 193 7.24 4.94 8.63
C SER A 193 7.24 5.86 7.41
N LEU A 194 8.40 6.35 6.95
CA LEU A 194 8.49 7.35 5.87
C LEU A 194 8.33 6.78 4.45
N LYS A 195 8.42 5.47 4.28
CA LYS A 195 8.22 4.76 3.02
C LYS A 195 7.03 3.82 3.10
N ALA A 196 6.50 3.51 1.93
CA ALA A 196 5.38 2.60 1.78
C ALA A 196 5.75 1.17 2.18
N VAL A 197 4.71 0.40 2.50
CA VAL A 197 4.76 -1.07 2.53
C VAL A 197 4.02 -1.60 1.31
N LYS A 198 4.32 -2.83 0.89
CA LYS A 198 3.66 -3.45 -0.26
C LYS A 198 2.74 -4.58 0.21
N TYR A 199 1.46 -4.45 -0.09
CA TYR A 199 0.47 -5.51 0.07
C TYR A 199 0.51 -6.43 -1.14
N ILE A 200 0.70 -7.73 -0.90
CA ILE A 200 0.94 -8.74 -1.94
C ILE A 200 -0.06 -9.88 -1.85
N ASP A 201 -0.19 -10.65 -2.94
CA ASP A 201 -0.99 -11.85 -2.98
C ASP A 201 -0.31 -13.09 -3.57
N SER A 202 -0.86 -14.25 -3.24
CA SER A 202 -0.36 -15.55 -3.66
C SER A 202 -0.50 -15.83 -5.17
N ALA A 203 -1.25 -15.00 -5.90
CA ALA A 203 -1.39 -15.15 -7.35
C ALA A 203 -0.13 -14.64 -8.08
N HIS A 204 0.55 -13.64 -7.53
CA HIS A 204 1.72 -13.00 -8.13
C HIS A 204 3.00 -13.21 -7.33
N TYR A 205 2.88 -13.52 -6.03
CA TYR A 205 4.01 -13.59 -5.10
C TYR A 205 3.98 -14.87 -4.27
N PHE A 206 5.13 -15.20 -3.67
CA PHE A 206 5.18 -16.16 -2.59
C PHE A 206 4.60 -15.55 -1.31
N VAL A 207 3.55 -16.19 -0.78
CA VAL A 207 2.90 -15.81 0.47
C VAL A 207 3.08 -16.94 1.51
N PRO A 208 3.64 -16.67 2.70
CA PRO A 208 3.90 -17.70 3.71
C PRO A 208 2.66 -18.50 4.16
N GLN A 209 1.52 -17.84 4.33
CA GLN A 209 0.26 -18.46 4.72
C GLN A 209 -0.95 -17.75 4.10
N GLY A 210 -1.95 -18.53 3.66
CA GLY A 210 -3.19 -17.94 3.15
C GLY A 210 -2.99 -17.37 1.74
N ARG A 211 -3.52 -16.18 1.47
CA ARG A 211 -3.49 -15.57 0.14
C ARG A 211 -2.88 -14.18 0.13
N ARG A 212 -2.54 -13.61 1.28
CA ARG A 212 -2.11 -12.21 1.41
C ARG A 212 -0.96 -12.10 2.40
N ALA A 213 -0.08 -11.14 2.16
CA ALA A 213 1.00 -10.79 3.09
C ALA A 213 1.43 -9.34 2.89
N VAL A 214 2.36 -8.88 3.72
CA VAL A 214 2.98 -7.55 3.60
C VAL A 214 4.48 -7.69 3.39
N GLU A 215 5.01 -7.03 2.37
CA GLU A 215 6.45 -6.86 2.13
C GLU A 215 6.91 -5.48 2.62
N LEU A 216 7.99 -5.45 3.41
CA LEU A 216 8.58 -4.24 3.97
C LEU A 216 9.66 -3.67 3.04
N VAL A 217 9.24 -2.94 2.01
CA VAL A 217 10.09 -2.54 0.88
C VAL A 217 11.04 -1.37 1.16
N GLY A 218 10.74 -0.52 2.15
CA GLY A 218 11.48 0.73 2.41
C GLY A 218 12.62 0.63 3.43
N GLY A 219 13.15 -0.55 3.72
CA GLY A 219 14.19 -0.73 4.75
C GLY A 219 13.76 -0.21 6.13
N LYS A 220 14.63 0.53 6.82
CA LYS A 220 14.33 1.10 8.16
C LYS A 220 13.17 2.10 8.15
N GLU A 221 12.83 2.61 6.98
CA GLU A 221 11.72 3.54 6.76
C GLU A 221 10.43 2.82 6.32
N SER A 222 10.35 1.50 6.48
CA SER A 222 9.15 0.70 6.20
C SER A 222 8.78 -0.13 7.41
N ALA A 223 7.73 0.28 8.12
CA ALA A 223 7.27 -0.35 9.34
C ALA A 223 5.73 -0.44 9.39
N ILE A 224 5.24 -1.58 9.85
CA ILE A 224 3.83 -1.77 10.22
C ILE A 224 3.69 -1.98 11.71
N ALA A 225 2.60 -1.48 12.28
CA ALA A 225 2.31 -1.66 13.69
C ALA A 225 0.82 -1.86 13.99
N GLN A 226 0.55 -2.48 15.14
CA GLN A 226 -0.77 -2.64 15.70
C GLN A 226 -0.69 -2.54 17.23
N ILE A 227 -1.60 -1.79 17.83
CA ILE A 227 -1.73 -1.72 19.29
C ILE A 227 -2.73 -2.76 19.75
N THR A 228 -2.28 -3.70 20.58
CA THR A 228 -3.11 -4.78 21.12
C THR A 228 -3.39 -4.59 22.61
N ARG A 229 -4.52 -5.13 23.09
CA ARG A 229 -4.84 -5.15 24.52
C ARG A 229 -4.14 -6.33 25.18
N THR A 230 -3.41 -6.05 26.24
CA THR A 230 -2.65 -7.02 27.03
C THR A 230 -2.95 -6.81 28.52
N ILE A 231 -2.38 -7.68 29.36
CA ILE A 231 -2.58 -7.68 30.82
C ILE A 231 -1.21 -7.59 31.44
N VAL A 232 -1.00 -6.58 32.28
CA VAL A 232 0.28 -6.33 32.95
C VAL A 232 0.70 -7.57 33.75
N GLY A 233 1.98 -7.94 33.65
CA GLY A 233 2.55 -9.11 34.32
C GLY A 233 2.25 -10.45 33.64
N LYS A 234 1.37 -10.49 32.63
CA LYS A 234 1.08 -11.72 31.88
C LYS A 234 2.12 -11.94 30.77
N THR A 235 2.52 -13.18 30.59
CA THR A 235 3.44 -13.60 29.52
C THR A 235 2.69 -13.87 28.22
N TYR A 236 3.25 -13.39 27.11
CA TYR A 236 2.74 -13.58 25.77
C TYR A 236 3.80 -14.17 24.86
N ARG A 237 3.36 -14.87 23.82
CA ARG A 237 4.17 -15.35 22.70
C ARG A 237 3.66 -14.67 21.43
N LEU A 238 4.48 -13.81 20.85
CA LEU A 238 4.31 -13.30 19.49
C LEU A 238 5.00 -14.29 18.55
N SER A 239 4.29 -14.85 17.57
CA SER A 239 4.85 -15.69 16.50
C SER A 239 4.46 -15.15 15.14
N PHE A 240 5.35 -15.28 14.17
CA PHE A 240 5.17 -14.72 12.83
C PHE A 240 6.09 -15.44 11.83
N SER A 241 5.80 -15.28 10.55
CA SER A 241 6.62 -15.74 9.44
C SER A 241 7.45 -14.59 8.86
N VAL A 242 8.69 -14.88 8.47
CA VAL A 242 9.61 -13.97 7.76
C VAL A 242 10.16 -14.68 6.55
N GLY A 243 10.15 -14.02 5.40
CA GLY A 243 10.57 -14.62 4.14
C GLY A 243 10.82 -13.61 3.01
N ASP A 244 10.76 -14.09 1.78
CA ASP A 244 10.84 -13.29 0.55
C ASP A 244 9.67 -13.62 -0.39
N ALA A 245 9.32 -12.65 -1.25
CA ALA A 245 8.09 -12.68 -2.02
C ALA A 245 8.21 -13.41 -3.38
N ASN A 246 9.32 -14.08 -3.70
CA ASN A 246 9.60 -14.58 -5.05
C ASN A 246 9.60 -13.48 -6.12
N ASN A 247 10.23 -12.34 -5.82
CA ASN A 247 10.26 -11.14 -6.66
C ASN A 247 11.70 -10.69 -6.95
N SER A 248 12.64 -11.63 -7.01
CA SER A 248 14.07 -11.35 -7.21
C SER A 248 14.72 -10.54 -6.08
N CYS A 249 14.09 -10.43 -4.90
CA CYS A 249 14.70 -9.77 -3.75
C CYS A 249 15.76 -10.65 -3.08
N ALA A 250 16.92 -10.83 -3.71
CA ALA A 250 18.01 -11.66 -3.20
C ALA A 250 18.94 -10.89 -2.26
N GLY A 251 19.45 -11.57 -1.24
CA GLY A 251 20.39 -11.01 -0.26
C GLY A 251 19.99 -11.24 1.19
N SER A 252 20.74 -10.63 2.11
CA SER A 252 20.48 -10.75 3.54
C SER A 252 19.35 -9.80 3.94
N LEU A 253 18.20 -10.35 4.30
CA LEU A 253 17.03 -9.62 4.80
C LEU A 253 16.95 -9.78 6.32
N VAL A 254 16.45 -8.76 7.03
CA VAL A 254 16.22 -8.85 8.47
C VAL A 254 14.93 -8.14 8.82
N VAL A 255 14.05 -8.85 9.54
CA VAL A 255 12.88 -8.25 10.20
C VAL A 255 13.21 -8.01 11.66
N GLU A 256 12.99 -6.79 12.13
CA GLU A 256 12.97 -6.47 13.57
C GLU A 256 11.52 -6.47 14.06
N ALA A 257 11.20 -7.38 14.97
CA ALA A 257 9.90 -7.47 15.61
C ALA A 257 9.97 -6.87 17.01
N PHE A 258 9.01 -6.02 17.34
CA PHE A 258 8.90 -5.37 18.64
C PHE A 258 7.58 -5.72 19.31
N ALA A 259 7.64 -5.96 20.63
CA ALA A 259 6.47 -6.10 21.49
C ALA A 259 6.67 -5.24 22.75
N GLY A 260 6.24 -3.98 22.68
CA GLY A 260 6.60 -2.98 23.68
C GLY A 260 8.12 -2.78 23.71
N LYS A 261 8.76 -3.06 24.85
CA LYS A 261 10.23 -2.96 25.01
C LYS A 261 10.99 -4.20 24.53
N ALA A 262 10.30 -5.32 24.33
CA ALA A 262 10.94 -6.55 23.86
C ALA A 262 11.19 -6.47 22.35
N THR A 263 12.34 -6.95 21.89
CA THR A 263 12.73 -6.96 20.47
C THR A 263 13.33 -8.29 20.07
N LEU A 264 13.15 -8.66 18.80
CA LEU A 264 13.77 -9.81 18.17
C LEU A 264 14.17 -9.45 16.74
N LYS A 265 15.44 -9.66 16.39
CA LYS A 265 15.92 -9.57 15.01
C LYS A 265 15.92 -10.94 14.37
N VAL A 266 15.29 -11.07 13.21
CA VAL A 266 15.13 -12.33 12.49
C VAL A 266 15.83 -12.20 11.14
N PRO A 267 17.07 -12.69 11.01
CA PRO A 267 17.76 -12.70 9.72
C PRO A 267 17.16 -13.75 8.79
N TYR A 268 17.11 -13.49 7.49
CA TYR A 268 16.65 -14.41 6.46
C TYR A 268 17.51 -14.23 5.21
N GLU A 269 18.22 -15.29 4.82
CA GLU A 269 19.04 -15.28 3.61
C GLU A 269 18.17 -15.60 2.40
N SER A 270 17.82 -14.54 1.66
CA SER A 270 16.91 -14.62 0.53
C SER A 270 17.63 -15.01 -0.76
N LYS A 271 17.02 -15.93 -1.49
CA LYS A 271 17.38 -16.24 -2.89
C LYS A 271 16.52 -15.47 -3.90
N GLY A 272 15.51 -14.73 -3.42
CA GLY A 272 14.54 -14.02 -4.26
C GLY A 272 13.56 -14.95 -4.99
N THR A 273 13.53 -16.24 -4.63
CA THR A 273 12.74 -17.30 -5.30
C THR A 273 11.53 -17.77 -4.48
N GLY A 274 11.22 -17.07 -3.39
CA GLY A 274 10.17 -17.42 -2.45
C GLY A 274 10.66 -18.38 -1.36
N GLY A 275 10.13 -18.17 -0.17
CA GLY A 275 10.41 -19.00 1.00
C GLY A 275 10.10 -18.25 2.28
N PHE A 276 10.08 -18.97 3.40
CA PHE A 276 9.91 -18.36 4.70
C PHE A 276 10.44 -19.24 5.82
N LYS A 277 10.62 -18.64 6.99
CA LYS A 277 10.76 -19.34 8.26
C LYS A 277 9.89 -18.68 9.33
N ARG A 278 9.64 -19.41 10.42
CA ARG A 278 8.88 -18.88 11.56
C ARG A 278 9.81 -18.41 12.66
N ALA A 279 9.42 -17.33 13.31
CA ALA A 279 10.08 -16.79 14.48
C ALA A 279 9.07 -16.61 15.63
N ALA A 280 9.58 -16.50 16.85
CA ALA A 280 8.75 -16.19 18.00
C ALA A 280 9.51 -15.35 19.03
N LEU A 281 8.82 -14.34 19.57
CA LEU A 281 9.26 -13.49 20.67
C LEU A 281 8.36 -13.74 21.89
N ARG A 282 8.96 -14.16 23.00
CA ARG A 282 8.28 -14.24 24.30
C ARG A 282 8.53 -12.96 25.07
N PHE A 283 7.49 -12.39 25.68
CA PHE A 283 7.62 -11.18 26.48
C PHE A 283 6.57 -11.12 27.60
N VAL A 284 6.86 -10.36 28.66
CA VAL A 284 5.91 -10.03 29.72
C VAL A 284 5.35 -8.64 29.44
N ALA A 285 4.02 -8.50 29.41
CA ALA A 285 3.41 -7.21 29.16
C ALA A 285 3.60 -6.27 30.36
N VAL A 286 4.09 -5.06 30.10
CA VAL A 286 4.31 -4.00 31.11
C VAL A 286 3.23 -2.92 31.12
N SER A 287 2.29 -2.99 30.18
CA SER A 287 1.16 -2.08 30.01
C SER A 287 -0.08 -2.88 29.61
N ASN A 288 -1.27 -2.31 29.80
CA ASN A 288 -2.54 -2.87 29.32
C ASN A 288 -2.71 -2.76 27.79
N ARG A 289 -1.82 -2.01 27.13
CA ARG A 289 -1.71 -1.90 25.68
C ARG A 289 -0.26 -2.15 25.27
N THR A 290 -0.06 -3.09 24.36
CA THR A 290 1.26 -3.39 23.80
C THR A 290 1.25 -3.11 22.31
N ARG A 291 2.16 -2.23 21.89
CA ARG A 291 2.42 -1.98 20.46
C ARG A 291 3.27 -3.12 19.92
N ILE A 292 2.75 -3.79 18.90
CA ILE A 292 3.44 -4.80 18.10
C ILE A 292 3.87 -4.13 16.80
N MET A 293 5.15 -4.19 16.45
CA MET A 293 5.69 -3.54 15.25
C MET A 293 6.67 -4.46 14.54
N PHE A 294 6.67 -4.37 13.21
CA PHE A 294 7.66 -5.00 12.34
C PHE A 294 8.27 -3.95 11.44
N LEU A 295 9.59 -3.95 11.30
CA LEU A 295 10.31 -3.14 10.32
C LEU A 295 11.43 -3.94 9.65
N SER A 296 11.86 -3.50 8.48
CA SER A 296 13.06 -4.05 7.84
C SER A 296 14.32 -3.35 8.36
N THR A 297 15.40 -4.08 8.66
CA THR A 297 16.67 -3.45 9.09
C THR A 297 17.47 -2.88 7.92
N PHE A 298 17.36 -3.48 6.73
CA PHE A 298 18.22 -3.19 5.59
C PHE A 298 17.41 -2.67 4.41
N TYR A 299 18.03 -1.78 3.64
CA TYR A 299 17.54 -1.44 2.31
C TYR A 299 18.05 -2.50 1.35
N THR A 300 17.14 -3.07 0.58
CA THR A 300 17.45 -4.07 -0.43
C THR A 300 16.76 -3.67 -1.73
N MET A 301 17.39 -3.99 -2.85
CA MET A 301 16.84 -3.80 -4.18
C MET A 301 16.75 -5.16 -4.86
N ARG A 302 15.83 -5.27 -5.82
CA ARG A 302 15.69 -6.49 -6.61
C ARG A 302 16.97 -6.74 -7.41
N SER A 303 17.34 -8.01 -7.54
CA SER A 303 18.56 -8.44 -8.20
C SER A 303 18.45 -8.50 -9.72
N ASP A 304 17.26 -8.33 -10.29
CA ASP A 304 17.02 -8.37 -11.73
C ASP A 304 17.07 -6.98 -12.37
N ASP A 305 16.58 -5.94 -11.68
CA ASP A 305 16.60 -4.55 -12.16
C ASP A 305 17.54 -3.61 -11.39
N PHE A 306 18.10 -4.05 -10.26
CA PHE A 306 19.05 -3.31 -9.41
C PHE A 306 18.58 -1.91 -8.99
N SER A 307 17.28 -1.63 -9.05
CA SER A 307 16.74 -0.28 -8.86
C SER A 307 15.46 -0.27 -8.04
N SER A 308 14.61 -1.29 -8.18
CA SER A 308 13.37 -1.39 -7.44
C SER A 308 13.63 -1.86 -6.00
N LEU A 309 13.14 -1.09 -5.03
CA LEU A 309 13.16 -1.44 -3.62
C LEU A 309 12.32 -2.69 -3.36
N CYS A 310 12.86 -3.58 -2.53
CA CYS A 310 12.23 -4.80 -2.06
C CYS A 310 12.65 -5.09 -0.63
N GLY A 311 12.00 -6.07 0.02
CA GLY A 311 12.39 -6.42 1.38
C GLY A 311 11.76 -7.70 1.90
N PRO A 312 11.87 -7.94 3.22
CA PRO A 312 11.31 -9.13 3.82
C PRO A 312 9.79 -9.09 3.84
N VAL A 313 9.18 -10.26 3.63
CA VAL A 313 7.75 -10.50 3.81
C VAL A 313 7.46 -10.86 5.27
N VAL A 314 6.40 -10.27 5.83
CA VAL A 314 5.83 -10.60 7.13
C VAL A 314 4.42 -11.14 6.96
N ASP A 315 4.12 -12.23 7.66
CA ASP A 315 2.82 -12.90 7.62
C ASP A 315 2.59 -13.79 8.85
N ASP A 316 1.43 -14.43 8.98
CA ASP A 316 1.07 -15.39 10.03
C ASP A 316 1.29 -14.84 11.46
N VAL A 317 0.97 -13.56 11.68
CA VAL A 317 1.22 -12.89 12.96
C VAL A 317 0.17 -13.33 13.99
N LYS A 318 0.65 -13.99 15.05
CA LYS A 318 -0.16 -14.49 16.15
C LYS A 318 0.40 -14.01 17.48
N LEU A 319 -0.48 -13.47 18.32
CA LEU A 319 -0.17 -13.09 19.69
C LEU A 319 -1.07 -13.89 20.64
N LEU A 320 -0.45 -14.77 21.41
CA LEU A 320 -1.14 -15.67 22.33
C LEU A 320 -0.66 -15.43 23.76
N SER A 321 -1.60 -15.41 24.70
CA SER A 321 -1.25 -15.39 26.12
C SER A 321 -0.84 -16.79 26.57
N ILE A 322 0.30 -16.91 27.25
CA ILE A 322 0.78 -18.19 27.78
C ILE A 322 0.17 -18.38 29.17
N ARG A 323 -0.41 -19.55 29.44
CA ARG A 323 -0.79 -19.94 30.80
C ARG A 323 0.40 -20.71 31.40
N ASN A 324 1.02 -20.11 32.42
CA ASN A 324 2.15 -20.62 33.21
C ASN A 324 3.51 -20.69 32.45
N PRO A 325 4.61 -20.15 33.01
CA PRO A 325 5.96 -20.26 32.46
C PRO A 325 6.47 -21.70 32.37
#